data_AF-A0A5C4ZXW8-F1
#
_entry.id   AF-A0A5C4ZXW8-F1
#
_cell.length_a   1.000
_cell.length_b   1.000
_cell.length_c   1.000
_cell.angle_alpha   90.00
_cell.angle_beta   90.00
_cell.angle_gamma   90.00
#
_symmetry.space_group_name_H-M   'P 1'
#
loop_
_entity.id
_entity.type
_entity.pdbx_description
1 polymer ?
#
loop_
_entity_poly.entity_id
_entity_poly.type
_entity_poly.pdbx_seq_one_letter_code
_entity_poly.pdbx_strand_id
1 'polypeptide(L)'
;METTKTSLIQILWDGPYSITDLVKLKNEEIDYGIYQIYGHHPVYGNGVLLYIGKADFQTLGQRISQENWLDTNDSNNTQIYVGRFHGSKNPTQTEWSVEIDLAERLLIYVHKPAYNSKSISSLNELEFQDIHILNWGNYRSLLPEISGLRWTSKLDDLVFEMYKWV
;
A
#
# COMPACT_ATOMS: atom_id res chain seq x y z
N MET A 1 2.27 -21.34 -23.95
CA MET A 1 2.59 -20.66 -22.68
C MET A 1 1.31 -20.62 -21.88
N GLU A 2 1.27 -21.27 -20.73
CA GLU A 2 0.15 -21.11 -19.79
C GLU A 2 0.23 -19.70 -19.23
N THR A 3 -0.80 -18.88 -19.48
CA THR A 3 -0.95 -17.59 -18.79
C THR A 3 -1.40 -17.90 -17.37
N THR A 4 -0.52 -17.69 -16.40
CA THR A 4 -0.89 -17.70 -14.98
C THR A 4 -1.96 -16.64 -14.73
N LYS A 5 -3.02 -17.01 -13.99
CA LYS A 5 -4.10 -16.09 -13.64
C LYS A 5 -3.58 -15.11 -12.58
N THR A 6 -3.41 -13.85 -12.95
CA THR A 6 -2.99 -12.78 -12.03
C THR A 6 -4.21 -12.02 -11.50
N SER A 7 -4.25 -11.77 -10.20
CA SER A 7 -5.21 -10.87 -9.55
C SER A 7 -4.64 -9.45 -9.55
N LEU A 8 -5.23 -8.60 -10.40
CA LEU A 8 -4.84 -7.20 -10.55
C LEU A 8 -5.59 -6.32 -9.55
N ILE A 9 -4.85 -5.60 -8.72
CA ILE A 9 -5.32 -4.57 -7.80
C ILE A 9 -4.84 -3.21 -8.31
N GLN A 10 -5.73 -2.22 -8.41
CA GLN A 10 -5.36 -0.88 -8.85
C GLN A 10 -5.74 0.15 -7.79
N ILE A 11 -4.77 0.99 -7.43
CA ILE A 11 -4.91 1.96 -6.35
C ILE A 11 -4.62 3.34 -6.91
N LEU A 12 -5.60 4.24 -6.81
CA LEU A 12 -5.45 5.65 -7.16
C LEU A 12 -5.10 6.45 -5.90
N TRP A 13 -3.91 7.02 -5.89
CA TRP A 13 -3.38 7.79 -4.79
C TRP A 13 -3.64 9.29 -4.96
N ASP A 14 -4.07 9.93 -3.89
CA ASP A 14 -4.30 11.37 -3.80
C ASP A 14 -3.74 11.96 -2.50
N GLY A 15 -3.46 13.27 -2.52
CA GLY A 15 -2.77 14.01 -1.46
C GLY A 15 -1.73 15.01 -2.01
N PRO A 16 -0.93 15.67 -1.15
CA PRO A 16 -0.89 15.49 0.30
C PRO A 16 -2.11 16.10 1.01
N TYR A 17 -2.60 15.37 2.00
CA TYR A 17 -3.51 15.86 3.02
C TYR A 17 -2.72 16.17 4.30
N SER A 18 -3.17 17.17 5.05
CA SER A 18 -2.72 17.39 6.43
C SER A 18 -3.65 16.69 7.42
N ILE A 19 -3.30 16.70 8.70
CA ILE A 19 -4.16 16.18 9.76
C ILE A 19 -5.50 16.95 9.82
N THR A 20 -5.49 18.26 9.55
CA THR A 20 -6.74 19.05 9.55
C THR A 20 -7.66 18.71 8.38
N ASP A 21 -7.12 18.10 7.31
CA ASP A 21 -7.92 17.67 6.16
C ASP A 21 -8.64 16.33 6.38
N LEU A 22 -8.34 15.57 7.45
CA LEU A 22 -8.95 14.25 7.70
C LEU A 22 -10.48 14.29 7.80
N VAL A 23 -11.06 15.45 8.12
CA VAL A 23 -12.51 15.65 8.12
C VAL A 23 -13.14 15.52 6.73
N LYS A 24 -12.35 15.71 5.67
CA LYS A 24 -12.78 15.60 4.26
C LYS A 24 -12.76 14.15 3.75
N LEU A 25 -12.14 13.24 4.50
CA LEU A 25 -11.91 11.84 4.11
C LEU A 25 -12.87 10.88 4.82
N LYS A 26 -14.15 11.25 4.87
CA LYS A 26 -15.21 10.55 5.63
C LYS A 26 -16.41 10.15 4.77
N ASN A 27 -16.26 10.09 3.45
CA ASN A 27 -17.30 9.59 2.56
C ASN A 27 -17.44 8.07 2.72
N GLU A 28 -18.59 7.62 3.23
CA GLU A 28 -18.92 6.21 3.49
C GLU A 28 -19.11 5.37 2.21
N GLU A 29 -19.04 5.95 1.02
CA GLU A 29 -19.08 5.21 -0.24
C GLU A 29 -17.68 4.90 -0.79
N ILE A 30 -16.69 5.77 -0.55
CA ILE A 30 -15.41 5.72 -1.28
C ILE A 30 -14.16 5.88 -0.42
N ASP A 31 -14.26 6.39 0.82
CA ASP A 31 -13.08 6.69 1.64
C ASP A 31 -12.62 5.47 2.43
N TYR A 32 -12.40 4.35 1.73
CA TYR A 32 -11.79 3.13 2.24
C TYR A 32 -10.58 2.78 1.37
N GLY A 33 -9.66 2.00 1.91
CA GLY A 33 -8.45 1.60 1.21
C GLY A 33 -7.21 1.68 2.07
N ILE A 34 -6.15 2.27 1.53
CA ILE A 34 -4.82 2.31 2.15
C ILE A 34 -4.40 3.77 2.29
N TYR A 35 -3.57 4.07 3.28
CA TYR A 35 -2.94 5.38 3.42
C TYR A 35 -1.46 5.25 3.72
N GLN A 36 -0.73 6.31 3.35
CA GLN A 36 0.70 6.48 3.63
C GLN A 36 0.88 7.71 4.52
N ILE A 37 1.81 7.61 5.46
CA ILE A 37 2.23 8.71 6.32
C ILE A 37 3.68 9.03 6.01
N TYR A 38 3.93 10.29 5.67
CA TYR A 38 5.26 10.86 5.45
C TYR A 38 5.57 11.92 6.51
N GLY A 39 6.83 11.99 6.94
CA GLY A 39 7.26 12.98 7.92
C GLY A 39 8.75 12.89 8.21
N HIS A 40 9.17 13.36 9.37
CA HIS A 40 10.55 13.25 9.85
C HIS A 40 10.82 11.90 10.52
N HIS A 41 11.91 11.23 10.12
CA HIS A 41 12.51 10.13 10.85
C HIS A 41 13.89 10.54 11.39
N PRO A 42 14.22 10.28 12.68
CA PRO A 42 15.50 10.71 13.27
C PRO A 42 16.76 10.26 12.53
N VAL A 43 16.69 9.14 11.81
CA VAL A 43 17.82 8.58 11.04
C VAL A 43 17.77 8.97 9.56
N TYR A 44 16.57 9.09 8.97
CA TYR A 44 16.41 9.23 7.51
C TYR A 44 16.08 10.66 7.08
N GLY A 45 15.83 11.56 8.02
CA GLY A 45 15.50 12.96 7.74
C GLY A 45 14.01 13.16 7.40
N ASN A 46 13.73 14.24 6.67
CA ASN A 46 12.37 14.72 6.39
C ASN A 46 11.78 14.09 5.13
N GLY A 47 10.44 14.03 5.08
CA GLY A 47 9.69 13.62 3.88
C GLY A 47 9.85 12.14 3.52
N VAL A 48 10.14 11.30 4.51
CA VAL A 48 10.33 9.85 4.31
C VAL A 48 9.04 9.10 4.62
N LEU A 49 8.85 7.94 3.97
CA LEU A 49 7.73 7.05 4.21
C LEU A 49 7.86 6.41 5.59
N LEU A 50 7.03 6.87 6.53
CA LEU A 50 7.04 6.41 7.92
C LEU A 50 6.14 5.19 8.10
N TYR A 51 4.96 5.23 7.52
CA TYR A 51 3.94 4.22 7.76
C TYR A 51 3.03 4.00 6.54
N ILE A 52 2.59 2.76 6.38
CA ILE A 52 1.48 2.36 5.52
C ILE A 52 0.47 1.64 6.42
N GLY A 53 -0.81 1.99 6.29
CA GLY A 53 -1.90 1.30 6.97
C GLY A 53 -3.17 1.26 6.12
N LYS A 54 -4.18 0.53 6.59
CA LYS A 54 -5.46 0.35 5.91
C LYS A 54 -6.68 0.86 6.69
N ALA A 55 -7.75 1.16 5.96
CA ALA A 55 -9.06 1.52 6.46
C ALA A 55 -10.15 0.76 5.68
N ASP A 56 -10.79 -0.22 6.32
CA ASP A 56 -11.69 -1.20 5.68
C ASP A 56 -13.10 -1.18 6.31
N PHE A 57 -13.19 -1.24 7.64
CA PHE A 57 -14.47 -1.17 8.37
C PHE A 57 -14.87 0.25 8.82
N GLN A 58 -14.09 1.25 8.44
CA GLN A 58 -14.30 2.66 8.77
C GLN A 58 -13.55 3.51 7.75
N THR A 59 -13.97 4.76 7.61
CA THR A 59 -13.37 5.66 6.62
C THR A 59 -11.91 6.00 6.95
N LEU A 60 -11.12 6.32 5.93
CA LEU A 60 -9.72 6.71 6.01
C LEU A 60 -9.51 7.83 7.04
N GLY A 61 -10.32 8.89 6.96
CA GLY A 61 -10.28 10.01 7.90
C GLY A 61 -10.50 9.58 9.34
N GLN A 62 -11.48 8.70 9.58
CA GLN A 62 -11.73 8.16 10.92
C GLN A 62 -10.58 7.28 11.42
N ARG A 63 -10.03 6.40 10.56
CA ARG A 63 -8.91 5.53 10.93
C ARG A 63 -7.65 6.29 11.26
N ILE A 64 -7.23 7.19 10.38
CA ILE A 64 -5.98 7.93 10.56
C ILE A 64 -6.05 8.83 11.81
N SER A 65 -7.24 9.38 12.12
CA SER A 65 -7.45 10.19 13.33
C SER A 65 -7.25 9.40 14.63
N GLN A 66 -7.47 8.08 14.62
CA GLN A 66 -7.29 7.21 15.80
C GLN A 66 -5.82 6.84 16.04
N GLU A 67 -4.95 7.00 15.04
CA GLU A 67 -3.53 6.64 15.14
C GLU A 67 -2.65 7.74 15.74
N ASN A 68 -3.26 8.88 16.07
CA ASN A 68 -2.68 9.94 16.90
C ASN A 68 -1.36 10.53 16.37
N TRP A 69 -1.27 10.75 15.05
CA TRP A 69 -0.13 11.41 14.41
C TRP A 69 0.09 12.89 14.85
N LEU A 70 -0.86 13.48 15.58
CA LEU A 70 -0.75 14.81 16.21
C LEU A 70 0.30 14.89 17.31
N ASP A 71 0.48 13.81 18.07
CA ASP A 71 1.37 13.75 19.23
C ASP A 71 2.85 13.53 18.84
N THR A 72 3.17 13.67 17.55
CA THR A 72 4.55 13.63 17.05
C THR A 72 5.17 15.02 17.13
N ASN A 73 6.48 15.08 17.45
CA ASN A 73 7.24 16.33 17.55
C ASN A 73 7.31 17.15 16.24
N ASP A 74 6.79 16.61 15.13
CA ASP A 74 6.85 17.21 13.79
C ASP A 74 5.50 17.12 13.05
N SER A 75 4.39 17.16 13.78
CA SER A 75 3.04 16.97 13.23
C SER A 75 2.66 17.98 12.15
N ASN A 76 3.20 19.21 12.18
CA ASN A 76 2.98 20.23 11.13
C ASN A 76 3.56 19.83 9.75
N ASN A 77 4.52 18.91 9.71
CA ASN A 77 5.15 18.43 8.48
C ASN A 77 4.65 17.03 8.06
N THR A 78 3.66 16.48 8.77
CA THR A 78 3.05 15.21 8.42
C THR A 78 2.25 15.35 7.13
N GLN A 79 2.60 14.54 6.13
CA GLN A 79 1.91 14.48 4.84
C GLN A 79 1.23 13.12 4.69
N ILE A 80 -0.06 13.16 4.37
CA ILE A 80 -0.91 11.97 4.31
C ILE A 80 -1.32 11.77 2.86
N TYR A 81 -1.14 10.56 2.35
CA TYR A 81 -1.62 10.17 1.02
C TYR A 81 -2.62 9.04 1.20
N VAL A 82 -3.74 9.10 0.49
CA VAL A 82 -4.77 8.07 0.54
C VAL A 82 -4.91 7.39 -0.81
N GLY A 83 -4.97 6.07 -0.80
CA GLY A 83 -5.12 5.19 -1.94
C GLY A 83 -6.50 4.57 -1.94
N ARG A 84 -7.32 4.93 -2.93
CA ARG A 84 -8.64 4.33 -3.17
C ARG A 84 -8.56 3.32 -4.30
N PHE A 85 -9.28 2.22 -4.16
CA PHE A 85 -9.23 1.11 -5.10
C PHE A 85 -10.14 1.41 -6.29
N HIS A 86 -9.73 1.02 -7.49
CA HIS A 86 -10.55 1.21 -8.69
C HIS A 86 -10.45 0.02 -9.65
N GLY A 87 -11.50 -0.15 -10.45
CA GLY A 87 -11.60 -1.25 -11.42
C GLY A 87 -12.78 -1.06 -12.37
N SER A 88 -12.99 -2.04 -13.24
CA SER A 88 -14.10 -2.04 -14.20
C SER A 88 -15.46 -2.36 -13.58
N LYS A 89 -15.47 -2.91 -12.37
CA LYS A 89 -16.66 -3.26 -11.59
C LYS A 89 -16.43 -2.92 -10.11
N ASN A 90 -17.50 -2.62 -9.39
CA ASN A 90 -17.44 -2.52 -7.94
C ASN A 90 -17.33 -3.92 -7.33
N PRO A 91 -16.40 -4.14 -6.39
CA PRO A 91 -16.31 -5.39 -5.64
C PRO A 91 -17.48 -5.52 -4.66
N THR A 92 -17.76 -6.75 -4.23
CA THR A 92 -18.51 -6.99 -2.99
C THR A 92 -17.70 -6.50 -1.79
N GLN A 93 -18.35 -6.27 -0.64
CA GLN A 93 -17.66 -5.85 0.58
C GLN A 93 -16.54 -6.82 0.99
N THR A 94 -16.76 -8.14 0.83
CA THR A 94 -15.76 -9.16 1.12
C THR A 94 -14.58 -9.11 0.14
N GLU A 95 -14.84 -8.97 -1.15
CA GLU A 95 -13.78 -8.82 -2.16
C GLU A 95 -12.94 -7.56 -1.87
N TRP A 96 -13.59 -6.43 -1.54
CA TRP A 96 -12.90 -5.18 -1.24
C TRP A 96 -11.99 -5.30 -0.02
N SER A 97 -12.50 -5.88 1.07
CA SER A 97 -11.75 -6.12 2.30
C SER A 97 -10.51 -6.99 2.06
N VAL A 98 -10.66 -8.05 1.26
CA VAL A 98 -9.55 -8.94 0.86
C VAL A 98 -8.52 -8.18 0.02
N GLU A 99 -8.95 -7.40 -0.98
CA GLU A 99 -8.04 -6.60 -1.81
C GLU A 99 -7.26 -5.57 -0.97
N ILE A 100 -7.93 -4.88 -0.04
CA ILE A 100 -7.30 -3.93 0.87
C ILE A 100 -6.25 -4.62 1.76
N ASP A 101 -6.57 -5.78 2.34
CA ASP A 101 -5.64 -6.54 3.18
C ASP A 101 -4.40 -6.99 2.41
N LEU A 102 -4.60 -7.62 1.25
CA LEU A 102 -3.51 -8.10 0.41
C LEU A 102 -2.61 -6.95 -0.04
N ALA A 103 -3.20 -5.85 -0.50
CA ALA A 103 -2.43 -4.72 -0.96
C ALA A 103 -1.62 -4.07 0.16
N GLU A 104 -2.20 -3.86 1.36
CA GLU A 104 -1.48 -3.27 2.50
C GLU A 104 -0.27 -4.13 2.88
N ARG A 105 -0.48 -5.44 3.04
CA ARG A 105 0.57 -6.38 3.45
C ARG A 105 1.70 -6.45 2.44
N LEU A 106 1.37 -6.51 1.14
CA LEU A 106 2.39 -6.54 0.08
C LEU A 106 3.13 -5.19 -0.01
N LEU A 107 2.43 -4.06 0.09
CA LEU A 107 3.05 -2.74 0.09
C LEU A 107 4.01 -2.55 1.27
N ILE A 108 3.62 -2.96 2.47
CA ILE A 108 4.49 -2.94 3.66
C ILE A 108 5.71 -3.83 3.46
N TYR A 109 5.51 -5.06 2.98
CA TYR A 109 6.60 -6.02 2.77
C TYR A 109 7.66 -5.51 1.78
N VAL A 110 7.21 -4.91 0.67
CA VAL A 110 8.08 -4.37 -0.37
C VAL A 110 8.84 -3.14 0.12
N HIS A 111 8.15 -2.16 0.69
CA HIS A 111 8.73 -0.84 0.99
C HIS A 111 9.34 -0.72 2.38
N LYS A 112 8.96 -1.60 3.31
CA LYS A 112 9.46 -1.67 4.69
C LYS A 112 9.50 -0.30 5.39
N PRO A 113 8.35 0.42 5.51
CA PRO A 113 8.33 1.72 6.16
C PRO A 113 8.87 1.67 7.59
N ALA A 114 9.48 2.76 8.04
CA ALA A 114 10.23 2.81 9.30
C ALA A 114 9.41 2.38 10.54
N TYR A 115 8.11 2.71 10.59
CA TYR A 115 7.23 2.45 11.72
C TYR A 115 6.29 1.24 11.53
N ASN A 116 6.41 0.51 10.42
CA ASN A 116 5.69 -0.77 10.21
C ASN A 116 6.42 -1.98 10.80
N SER A 117 7.35 -1.78 11.74
CA SER A 117 8.32 -2.79 12.23
C SER A 117 7.72 -4.11 12.74
N LYS A 118 6.47 -4.13 13.21
CA LYS A 118 5.76 -5.37 13.61
C LYS A 118 5.23 -6.21 12.44
N SER A 119 5.01 -5.61 11.27
CA SER A 119 4.37 -6.24 10.10
C SER A 119 5.37 -6.67 9.03
N ILE A 120 6.65 -6.35 9.17
CA ILE A 120 7.69 -6.65 8.16
C ILE A 120 8.11 -8.13 8.17
N SER A 121 7.88 -8.85 9.28
CA SER A 121 8.58 -10.12 9.55
C SER A 121 8.00 -11.38 8.90
N SER A 122 6.80 -11.37 8.29
CA SER A 122 6.28 -12.58 7.64
C SER A 122 5.16 -12.30 6.64
N LEU A 123 5.45 -12.49 5.34
CA LEU A 123 4.47 -12.57 4.27
C LEU A 123 4.21 -14.06 3.95
N ASN A 124 2.96 -14.50 3.86
CA ASN A 124 2.65 -15.87 3.42
C ASN A 124 2.81 -15.95 1.90
N GLU A 125 4.00 -16.32 1.43
CA GLU A 125 4.37 -16.13 0.02
C GLU A 125 3.39 -16.72 -0.99
N LEU A 126 2.83 -17.91 -0.74
CA LEU A 126 1.88 -18.58 -1.64
C LEU A 126 0.63 -17.72 -1.93
N GLU A 127 0.17 -16.96 -0.95
CA GLU A 127 -0.99 -16.06 -1.07
C GLU A 127 -0.72 -14.89 -2.04
N PHE A 128 0.54 -14.48 -2.18
CA PHE A 128 0.91 -13.27 -2.91
C PHE A 128 1.45 -13.52 -4.32
N GLN A 129 1.77 -14.77 -4.68
CA GLN A 129 2.42 -15.08 -5.97
C GLN A 129 1.65 -14.58 -7.18
N ASP A 130 0.32 -14.53 -7.09
CA ASP A 130 -0.55 -14.13 -8.19
C ASP A 130 -1.10 -12.70 -8.03
N ILE A 131 -0.65 -11.95 -7.02
CA ILE A 131 -1.07 -10.57 -6.77
C ILE A 131 -0.23 -9.59 -7.60
N HIS A 132 -0.89 -8.63 -8.21
CA HIS A 132 -0.25 -7.55 -8.96
C HIS A 132 -0.91 -6.22 -8.61
N ILE A 133 -0.14 -5.27 -8.09
CA ILE A 133 -0.61 -3.93 -7.70
C ILE A 133 -0.08 -2.89 -8.68
N LEU A 134 -0.99 -2.05 -9.19
CA LEU A 134 -0.66 -0.82 -9.92
C LEU A 134 -1.01 0.40 -9.07
N ASN A 135 0.00 1.23 -8.79
CA ASN A 135 -0.14 2.47 -8.03
C ASN A 135 -0.19 3.66 -8.99
N TRP A 136 -1.35 4.30 -9.06
CA TRP A 136 -1.62 5.45 -9.93
C TRP A 136 -1.65 6.77 -9.16
N GLY A 137 -1.46 7.89 -9.85
CA GLY A 137 -1.57 9.22 -9.25
C GLY A 137 -0.40 9.54 -8.30
N ASN A 138 -0.71 10.11 -7.15
CA ASN A 138 0.27 10.64 -6.20
C ASN A 138 0.85 9.55 -5.27
N TYR A 139 1.41 8.49 -5.83
CA TYR A 139 1.87 7.31 -5.06
C TYR A 139 3.21 7.51 -4.31
N ARG A 140 3.89 8.65 -4.51
CA ARG A 140 5.11 9.07 -3.79
C ARG A 140 6.24 8.03 -3.87
N SER A 141 6.71 7.53 -2.72
CA SER A 141 7.87 6.62 -2.64
C SER A 141 7.50 5.16 -2.92
N LEU A 142 6.24 4.85 -3.21
CA LEU A 142 5.86 3.51 -3.64
C LEU A 142 6.40 3.23 -5.04
N LEU A 143 6.69 1.96 -5.33
CA LEU A 143 6.90 1.53 -6.71
C LEU A 143 5.59 1.68 -7.50
N PRO A 144 5.63 2.15 -8.75
CA PRO A 144 4.42 2.30 -9.57
C PRO A 144 3.75 0.94 -9.87
N GLU A 145 4.52 -0.14 -9.88
CA GLU A 145 4.07 -1.49 -10.18
C GLU A 145 4.74 -2.49 -9.24
N ILE A 146 3.95 -3.43 -8.70
CA ILE A 146 4.42 -4.44 -7.75
C ILE A 146 3.79 -5.78 -8.10
N SER A 147 4.62 -6.73 -8.50
CA SER A 147 4.21 -8.12 -8.68
C SER A 147 4.63 -8.96 -7.48
N GLY A 148 3.68 -9.61 -6.81
CA GLY A 148 3.99 -10.55 -5.74
C GLY A 148 4.79 -11.76 -6.26
N LEU A 149 4.61 -12.16 -7.51
CA LEU A 149 5.48 -13.16 -8.17
C LEU A 149 6.96 -12.77 -8.09
N ARG A 150 7.27 -11.48 -8.24
CA ARG A 150 8.64 -10.94 -8.20
C ARG A 150 9.16 -10.73 -6.77
N TRP A 151 8.27 -10.54 -5.80
CA TRP A 151 8.64 -10.25 -4.40
C TRP A 151 8.50 -11.47 -3.46
N THR A 152 8.16 -12.64 -4.00
CA THR A 152 8.13 -13.93 -3.29
C THR A 152 9.27 -14.82 -3.79
N SER A 153 9.59 -15.91 -3.09
CA SER A 153 10.68 -16.83 -3.46
C SER A 153 10.37 -17.73 -4.66
N LYS A 154 9.18 -17.61 -5.27
CA LYS A 154 8.72 -18.48 -6.37
C LYS A 154 9.71 -18.54 -7.54
N LEU A 155 10.43 -17.44 -7.80
CA LEU A 155 11.39 -17.35 -8.90
C LEU A 155 12.84 -17.52 -8.46
N ASP A 156 13.14 -17.60 -7.16
CA ASP A 156 14.50 -17.55 -6.62
C ASP A 156 15.33 -18.78 -7.03
N ASP A 157 14.70 -19.96 -7.07
CA ASP A 157 15.34 -21.23 -7.43
C ASP A 157 15.10 -21.64 -8.90
N LEU A 158 14.55 -20.74 -9.72
CA LEU A 158 14.21 -21.05 -11.10
C LEU A 158 15.48 -21.14 -11.95
N VAL A 159 15.80 -22.34 -12.46
CA VAL A 159 16.89 -22.51 -13.41
C VAL A 159 16.55 -21.79 -14.71
N PHE A 160 17.36 -20.80 -15.10
CA PHE A 160 17.21 -20.08 -16.34
C PHE A 160 18.44 -20.22 -17.22
N GLU A 161 18.22 -20.20 -18.54
CA GLU A 161 19.29 -20.05 -19.52
C GLU A 161 19.31 -18.62 -20.03
N MET A 162 20.51 -18.05 -20.18
CA MET A 162 20.66 -16.79 -20.90
C MET A 162 20.34 -17.02 -22.37
N TYR A 163 19.41 -16.22 -22.92
CA TYR A 163 19.12 -16.27 -24.35
C TYR A 163 20.40 -16.03 -25.15
N LYS A 164 20.68 -16.97 -26.06
CA LYS A 164 21.82 -16.89 -26.96
C LYS A 164 21.34 -16.32 -28.29
N TRP A 165 22.10 -15.36 -28.80
CA TRP A 165 21.96 -14.95 -30.18
C TRP A 165 22.33 -16.15 -31.08
N VAL A 166 21.40 -16.58 -31.93
CA VAL A 166 21.59 -17.69 -32.89
C VAL A 166 21.87 -17.11 -34.26
#